data_AF-G7TKS2-F1
#
_entry.id   AF-G7TKS2-F1
#
_cell.length_a   1.000
_cell.length_b   1.000
_cell.length_c   1.000
_cell.angle_alpha   90.00
_cell.angle_beta   90.00
_cell.angle_gamma   90.00
#
_symmetry.space_group_name_H-M   'P 1'
#
loop_
_entity.id
_entity.type
_entity.pdbx_description
1 polymer ?
#
loop_
_entity_poly.entity_id
_entity_poly.type
_entity_poly.pdbx_seq_one_letter_code
_entity_poly.pdbx_strand_id
1 'polypeptide(L)' 'MSTGFRMSSLTELSTILLRHAPGDGMHPTQIVGLQIMRSASPTVAMPSVYTPMPCLVAQSRTQAMRGAQAYV' A
#
# COMPACT_ATOMS: atom_id res chain seq x y z
N MET A 1 2.92 -27.64 -10.67
CA MET A 1 3.99 -27.16 -9.78
C MET A 1 4.39 -25.74 -10.22
N SER A 2 3.65 -24.71 -9.80
CA SER A 2 3.93 -23.31 -10.18
C SER A 2 3.28 -22.34 -9.18
N THR A 3 3.75 -22.35 -7.94
CA THR A 3 3.25 -21.44 -6.89
C THR A 3 4.37 -20.60 -6.25
N GLY A 4 5.65 -20.87 -6.58
CA GLY A 4 6.81 -20.23 -5.93
C GLY A 4 7.17 -18.83 -6.43
N PHE A 5 6.74 -18.43 -7.64
CA PHE A 5 7.15 -17.15 -8.27
C PHE A 5 6.29 -15.94 -7.83
N ARG A 6 5.05 -16.16 -7.38
CA ARG A 6 4.09 -15.09 -7.08
C ARG A 6 4.29 -14.41 -5.72
N MET A 7 4.81 -15.14 -4.73
CA MET A 7 5.00 -14.60 -3.38
C MET A 7 6.37 -13.94 -3.20
N SER A 8 7.41 -14.48 -3.87
CA SER A 8 8.75 -13.90 -3.87
C SER A 8 8.79 -12.52 -4.51
N SER A 9 8.13 -12.36 -5.67
CA SER A 9 8.05 -11.09 -6.39
C SER A 9 7.33 -9.98 -5.61
N LEU A 10 6.24 -10.30 -4.89
CA LEU A 10 5.55 -9.32 -4.05
C LEU A 10 6.38 -8.90 -2.82
N THR A 11 7.11 -9.86 -2.24
CA THR A 11 8.02 -9.60 -1.11
C THR A 11 9.19 -8.73 -1.53
N GLU A 12 9.75 -9.01 -2.70
CA GLU A 12 10.82 -8.20 -3.31
C GLU A 12 10.33 -6.77 -3.59
N LEU A 13 9.14 -6.63 -4.20
CA LEU A 13 8.54 -5.34 -4.47
C LEU A 13 8.31 -4.55 -3.16
N SER A 14 7.73 -5.18 -2.13
CA SER A 14 7.55 -4.55 -0.83
C SER A 14 8.87 -4.07 -0.23
N THR A 15 9.92 -4.89 -0.31
CA THR A 15 11.26 -4.54 0.19
C THR A 15 11.85 -3.35 -0.56
N ILE A 16 11.68 -3.27 -1.88
CA ILE A 16 12.09 -2.12 -2.69
C ILE A 16 11.34 -0.87 -2.24
N LEU A 17 10.01 -0.94 -2.15
CA LEU A 17 9.17 0.21 -1.79
C LEU A 17 9.51 0.75 -0.40
N LEU A 18 9.77 -0.11 0.58
CA LEU A 18 10.15 0.31 1.94
C LEU A 18 11.47 1.07 1.98
N ARG A 19 12.44 0.75 1.11
CA ARG A 19 13.69 1.52 1.00
C ARG A 19 13.49 2.95 0.50
N HIS A 20 12.43 3.18 -0.28
CA HIS A 20 12.12 4.48 -0.87
C HIS A 20 11.02 5.24 -0.11
N ALA A 21 10.44 4.66 0.95
CA ALA A 21 9.39 5.27 1.78
C ALA A 21 9.72 5.16 3.29
N PRO A 22 10.68 5.97 3.80
CA PRO A 22 11.19 5.85 5.17
C PRO A 22 10.17 6.14 6.27
N GLY A 23 9.08 6.86 5.94
CA GLY A 23 7.98 7.19 6.86
C GLY A 23 6.63 7.25 6.15
N ASP A 24 5.56 7.53 6.91
CA ASP A 24 4.23 7.72 6.35
C ASP A 24 4.16 8.96 5.43
N GLY A 25 3.32 8.90 4.40
CA GLY A 25 3.15 9.95 3.40
C GLY A 25 3.50 9.53 1.97
N MET A 26 3.48 10.51 1.06
CA MET A 26 3.82 10.36 -0.35
C MET A 26 5.30 10.64 -0.59
N HIS A 27 5.98 9.74 -1.29
CA HIS A 27 7.41 9.82 -1.60
C HIS A 27 7.62 9.86 -3.12
N PRO A 28 8.28 10.89 -3.67
CA PRO A 28 8.57 10.93 -5.09
C PRO A 28 9.63 9.89 -5.46
N THR A 29 9.57 9.41 -6.69
CA THR A 29 10.60 8.54 -7.25
C THR A 29 11.32 9.24 -8.41
N GLN A 30 12.40 8.63 -8.90
CA GLN A 30 13.07 9.10 -10.13
C GLN A 30 12.23 8.80 -11.39
N ILE A 31 11.17 8.01 -11.28
CA ILE A 31 10.25 7.71 -12.38
C ILE A 31 9.18 8.81 -12.40
N VAL A 32 9.16 9.60 -13.47
CA VAL A 32 8.21 10.69 -13.64
C VAL A 32 6.77 10.17 -13.57
N GLY A 33 5.95 10.80 -12.73
CA GLY A 33 4.55 10.42 -12.53
C GLY A 33 4.33 9.26 -11.54
N LEU A 34 5.39 8.64 -11.00
CA LEU A 34 5.29 7.60 -9.99
C LEU A 34 5.66 8.12 -8.60
N GLN A 35 4.75 7.91 -7.66
CA GLN A 35 4.95 8.19 -6.23
C GLN A 35 4.64 6.93 -5.40
N ILE A 36 5.30 6.82 -4.25
CA ILE A 36 5.09 5.73 -3.28
C ILE A 36 4.34 6.29 -2.08
N MET A 37 3.19 5.70 -1.74
CA MET A 37 2.45 6.02 -0.53
C MET A 37 2.76 4.99 0.56
N ARG A 38 3.08 5.46 1.77
CA ARG A 38 3.13 4.64 2.99
C ARG A 38 2.15 5.18 4.02
N SER A 39 1.38 4.28 4.63
CA SER A 39 0.49 4.61 5.75
C SER A 39 0.51 3.45 6.73
N ALA A 40 1.12 3.65 7.89
CA ALA A 40 1.08 2.70 9.00
C ALA A 40 -0.15 2.92 9.88
N SER A 41 -0.74 4.11 9.82
CA SER A 41 -1.97 4.43 10.55
C SER A 41 -3.22 3.94 9.80
N PRO A 42 -4.27 3.47 10.50
CA PRO A 42 -5.54 3.12 9.89
C PRO A 42 -6.12 4.29 9.10
N THR A 43 -6.56 4.04 7.87
CA THR A 43 -7.23 5.06 7.05
C THR A 43 -8.55 5.46 7.69
N VAL A 44 -8.69 6.74 8.03
CA VAL A 44 -9.96 7.30 8.51
C VAL A 44 -10.85 7.55 7.30
N ALA A 45 -12.14 7.21 7.39
CA ALA A 45 -13.10 7.51 6.34
C ALA A 45 -13.20 9.04 6.14
N MET A 46 -12.70 9.52 5.01
CA MET A 46 -12.76 10.93 4.61
C MET A 46 -13.49 11.03 3.27
N PRO A 47 -14.64 11.73 3.18
CA PRO A 47 -15.30 11.98 1.91
C PRO A 47 -14.48 13.03 1.14
N SER A 48 -13.60 12.57 0.27
CA SER A 48 -12.76 13.44 -0.56
C SER A 48 -12.92 13.07 -2.03
N VAL A 49 -12.91 14.09 -2.90
CA VAL A 49 -12.83 13.91 -4.34
C VAL A 49 -11.35 13.71 -4.68
N TYR A 50 -10.99 12.51 -5.12
CA TYR A 50 -9.62 12.18 -5.51
C TYR A 50 -9.47 12.25 -7.03
N THR A 51 -8.35 12.80 -7.50
CA THR A 51 -7.98 12.71 -8.92
C THR A 51 -7.70 11.24 -9.26
N PRO A 52 -8.42 10.60 -10.19
CA PRO A 52 -8.25 9.18 -10.44
C PRO A 52 -6.82 8.87 -10.90
N MET A 53 -6.19 7.92 -10.20
CA MET A 53 -4.84 7.43 -10.51
C MET A 53 -4.82 5.90 -10.39
N PRO A 54 -4.06 5.20 -11.24
CA PRO A 54 -3.83 3.77 -11.06
C PRO A 54 -2.96 3.53 -9.82
N CYS A 55 -3.49 2.80 -8.84
CA CYS A 55 -2.77 2.46 -7.61
C CYS A 55 -2.55 0.94 -7.54
N LEU A 56 -1.31 0.53 -7.29
CA LEU A 56 -0.96 -0.86 -6.99
C LEU A 56 -0.59 -1.00 -5.52
N VAL A 57 -1.29 -1.89 -4.82
CA VAL A 57 -1.00 -2.20 -3.42
C VAL A 57 -0.02 -3.37 -3.36
N ALA A 58 1.21 -3.08 -2.92
CA ALA A 58 2.24 -4.11 -2.73
C ALA A 58 2.14 -4.80 -1.35
N GLN A 59 1.68 -4.07 -0.34
CA GLN A 59 1.45 -4.59 1.00
C GLN A 59 0.32 -3.81 1.65
N SER A 60 -0.61 -4.52 2.26
CA SER A 60 -1.67 -3.91 3.05
C SER A 60 -2.11 -4.86 4.15
N ARG A 61 -2.63 -4.26 5.21
CA ARG A 61 -3.47 -4.92 6.20
C ARG A 61 -4.71 -4.07 6.34
N THR A 62 -5.88 -4.66 6.19
CA THR A 62 -7.15 -3.95 6.25
C THR A 62 -7.97 -4.53 7.40
N GLN A 63 -8.48 -3.67 8.27
CA GLN A 63 -9.39 -4.06 9.33
C GLN A 63 -10.83 -3.74 8.90
N ALA A 64 -11.69 -4.76 8.86
CA ALA A 64 -13.13 -4.61 8.67
C ALA A 64 -13.85 -4.54 10.03
N MET A 65 -14.90 -3.72 10.10
CA MET A 65 -15.73 -3.57 11.30
C MET A 65 -17.15 -4.12 11.05
N ARG A 66 -17.65 -4.95 11.96
CA ARG A 66 -19.07 -5.36 12.03
C ARG A 66 -19.64 -4.97 13.39
N GLY A 67 -20.36 -3.84 13.43
CA GLY A 67 -20.73 -3.22 14.70
C GLY A 67 -19.47 -2.82 15.48
N ALA A 68 -19.37 -3.25 16.74
CA ALA A 68 -18.18 -3.04 17.57
C ALA A 68 -17.07 -4.10 17.38
N GLN A 69 -17.27 -5.09 16.52
CA GLN A 69 -16.32 -6.20 16.35
C GLN A 69 -15.37 -5.94 15.17
N ALA A 70 -14.06 -6.08 15.42
CA ALA A 70 -13.01 -5.94 14.42
C ALA A 70 -12.59 -7.29 13.82
N TYR A 71 -12.31 -7.31 12.51
CA TYR A 71 -11.76 -8.42 11.74
C TYR A 71 -10.56 -7.93 10.91
N VAL A 72 -9.51 -8.72 10.79
CA VAL A 72 -8.26 -8.37 10.06
C VAL A 72 -7.93 -9.46 9.04
#